data_AF-A0A0Q6ZGW8-F1
#
_entry.id   AF-A0A0Q6ZGW8-F1
#
_cell.length_a   1.000
_cell.length_b   1.000
_cell.length_c   1.000
_cell.angle_alpha   90.00
_cell.angle_beta   90.00
_cell.angle_gamma   90.00
#
_symmetry.space_group_name_H-M   'P 1'
#
loop_
_entity.id
_entity.type
_entity.pdbx_description
1 polymer ?
#
loop_
_entity_poly.entity_id
_entity_poly.type
_entity_poly.pdbx_seq_one_letter_code
_entity_poly.pdbx_strand_id
1 'polypeptide(L)'
;MVWKLPSLRSGRHLPKVPDGTRIYAIGDVHGRADLLALVMQQIEIDILLHPIARPIVVFLGDYVDRGPASKEVLDLLLGSRQMPEMVFLKGNHEAFVLDMLRNSARLDDWRRYGGLETLISYGLKPPINPTASEQVTLVDAFAKALPETHRRFLETLQTSFDCGDFLFVHAGVRPLVPLSAQTEHDLLWIRDDFLNWDKKFEKVIVHGHTPVEEPDVRFNRINIDTGAFATGRLTCMTFDASDVMPLMDVRDWSRDIPCIETSSSGPDRSGQDAGPDIADLIKRLRDEISTCSPDMLVRLNPRRR
;
A
#
# COMPACT_ATOMS: atom_id res chain seq x y z
N MET A 1 -7.91 -8.55 17.13
CA MET A 1 -9.27 -9.14 16.91
C MET A 1 -9.15 -10.29 15.90
N VAL A 2 -9.38 -11.54 16.31
CA VAL A 2 -9.30 -12.73 15.41
C VAL A 2 -10.62 -12.88 14.67
N TRP A 3 -10.58 -12.69 13.35
CA TRP A 3 -11.77 -12.77 12.49
C TRP A 3 -12.34 -14.19 12.43
N LYS A 4 -13.59 -14.33 12.84
CA LYS A 4 -14.40 -15.51 12.50
C LYS A 4 -15.04 -15.24 11.15
N LEU A 5 -14.42 -15.75 10.08
CA LEU A 5 -15.11 -16.05 8.83
C LEU A 5 -16.44 -16.73 9.17
N PRO A 6 -17.60 -16.32 8.59
CA PRO A 6 -18.86 -17.02 8.78
C PRO A 6 -18.63 -18.51 8.53
N SER A 7 -18.95 -19.31 9.54
CA SER A 7 -18.57 -20.72 9.68
C SER A 7 -18.33 -21.45 8.35
N LEU A 8 -17.07 -21.63 7.98
CA LEU A 8 -16.61 -22.65 7.02
C LEU A 8 -16.72 -24.06 7.63
N ARG A 9 -17.83 -24.36 8.31
CA ARG A 9 -18.15 -25.68 8.87
C ARG A 9 -18.62 -26.62 7.75
N SER A 10 -17.69 -27.00 6.88
CA SER A 10 -17.69 -28.31 6.20
C SER A 10 -16.46 -28.38 5.28
N GLY A 11 -15.36 -28.99 5.74
CA GLY A 11 -14.30 -29.59 4.91
C GLY A 11 -13.72 -28.78 3.74
N ARG A 12 -13.89 -27.46 3.68
CA ARG A 12 -13.42 -26.62 2.57
C ARG A 12 -12.02 -26.13 2.88
N HIS A 13 -11.11 -26.40 1.94
CA HIS A 13 -9.76 -25.85 1.93
C HIS A 13 -9.87 -24.32 2.03
N LEU A 14 -9.27 -23.74 3.08
CA LEU A 14 -9.09 -22.28 3.17
C LEU A 14 -8.23 -21.82 1.98
N PRO A 15 -8.44 -20.62 1.43
CA PRO A 15 -7.57 -20.10 0.39
C PRO A 15 -6.16 -19.93 0.96
N LYS A 16 -5.13 -20.37 0.23
CA LYS A 16 -3.73 -20.35 0.66
C LYS A 16 -2.82 -19.75 -0.39
N VAL A 17 -1.73 -19.17 0.09
CA VAL A 17 -0.52 -18.92 -0.71
C VAL A 17 0.35 -20.18 -0.73
N PRO A 18 1.30 -20.32 -1.68
CA PRO A 18 2.23 -21.45 -1.71
C PRO A 18 3.03 -21.60 -0.41
N ASP A 19 3.41 -22.83 -0.06
CA ASP A 19 4.21 -23.11 1.12
C ASP A 19 5.53 -22.31 1.12
N GLY A 20 5.91 -21.81 2.30
CA GLY A 20 7.10 -20.96 2.46
C GLY A 20 6.94 -19.55 1.89
N THR A 21 5.75 -19.16 1.43
CA THR A 21 5.43 -17.80 0.96
C THR A 21 4.60 -17.05 1.98
N ARG A 22 4.87 -15.75 2.13
CA ARG A 22 4.00 -14.81 2.84
C ARG A 22 3.81 -13.56 2.00
N ILE A 23 2.58 -13.11 1.86
CA ILE A 23 2.26 -11.85 1.18
C ILE A 23 1.90 -10.78 2.21
N TYR A 24 2.42 -9.57 2.02
CA TYR A 24 2.01 -8.35 2.69
C TYR A 24 1.33 -7.45 1.66
N ALA A 25 0.00 -7.41 1.65
CA ALA A 25 -0.75 -6.57 0.73
C ALA A 25 -1.06 -5.22 1.35
N ILE A 26 -0.76 -4.13 0.66
CA ILE A 26 -0.95 -2.75 1.13
C ILE A 26 -2.01 -2.09 0.26
N GLY A 27 -3.02 -1.49 0.90
CA GLY A 27 -4.10 -0.75 0.22
C GLY A 27 -3.64 0.59 -0.37
N ASP A 28 -4.62 1.39 -0.79
CA ASP A 28 -4.45 2.66 -1.50
C ASP A 28 -3.72 3.68 -0.62
N VAL A 29 -2.60 4.21 -1.14
CA VAL A 29 -1.66 5.05 -0.37
C VAL A 29 -2.00 6.53 -0.49
N HIS A 30 -2.37 6.99 -1.69
CA HIS A 30 -2.80 8.36 -2.00
C HIS A 30 -1.94 9.44 -1.33
N GLY A 31 -0.64 9.49 -1.69
CA GLY A 31 0.26 10.55 -1.23
C GLY A 31 0.51 10.57 0.29
N ARG A 32 0.22 9.49 1.02
CA ARG A 32 0.51 9.34 2.46
C ARG A 32 1.85 8.67 2.71
N ALA A 33 2.93 9.37 2.34
CA ALA A 33 4.29 8.92 2.58
C ALA A 33 4.59 8.65 4.07
N ASP A 34 3.96 9.43 4.96
CA ASP A 34 4.05 9.29 6.41
C ASP A 34 3.50 7.94 6.91
N LEU A 35 2.36 7.49 6.37
CA LEU A 35 1.78 6.18 6.72
C LEU A 35 2.52 5.03 6.03
N LEU A 36 2.90 5.21 4.76
CA LEU A 36 3.61 4.22 3.97
C LEU A 36 4.94 3.83 4.64
N ALA A 37 5.73 4.82 5.07
CA ALA A 37 7.00 4.56 5.74
C ALA A 37 6.82 3.69 7.00
N LEU A 38 5.79 3.96 7.81
CA LEU A 38 5.49 3.18 9.01
C LEU A 38 5.05 1.75 8.67
N VAL A 39 4.18 1.55 7.67
CA VAL A 39 3.79 0.20 7.21
C VAL A 39 5.01 -0.59 6.75
N MET A 40 5.90 0.02 5.97
CA MET A 40 7.10 -0.66 5.46
C MET A 40 8.05 -1.07 6.60
N GLN A 41 8.20 -0.22 7.62
CA GLN A 41 8.96 -0.56 8.83
C GLN A 41 8.32 -1.72 9.62
N GLN A 42 6.99 -1.75 9.74
CA GLN A 42 6.30 -2.89 10.37
C GLN A 42 6.53 -4.20 9.63
N ILE A 43 6.44 -4.17 8.30
CA ILE A 43 6.67 -5.35 7.46
C ILE A 43 8.10 -5.86 7.68
N GLU A 44 9.08 -4.96 7.68
CA GLU A 44 10.47 -5.33 7.92
C GLU A 44 10.66 -5.98 9.30
N ILE A 45 10.10 -5.37 10.36
CA ILE A 45 10.16 -5.94 11.71
C ILE A 45 9.45 -7.30 11.75
N ASP A 46 8.30 -7.45 11.09
CA ASP A 46 7.59 -8.73 11.03
C ASP A 46 8.41 -9.83 10.34
N ILE A 47 9.11 -9.50 9.25
CA ILE A 47 9.99 -10.45 8.55
C ILE A 47 11.17 -10.86 9.44
N LEU A 48 11.76 -9.93 10.18
CA LEU A 48 12.86 -10.22 11.11
C LEU A 48 12.41 -11.11 12.27
N LEU A 49 11.22 -10.83 12.84
CA LEU A 49 10.68 -11.59 13.97
C LEU A 49 10.09 -12.95 13.56
N HIS A 50 9.58 -13.05 12.32
CA HIS A 50 8.97 -14.27 11.80
C HIS A 50 9.52 -14.60 10.41
N PRO A 51 10.80 -15.03 10.30
CA PRO A 51 11.43 -15.30 9.02
C PRO A 51 10.64 -16.30 8.18
N ILE A 52 10.61 -16.06 6.87
CA ILE A 52 9.90 -16.88 5.90
C ILE A 52 10.75 -16.95 4.63
N ALA A 53 10.65 -18.05 3.88
CA ALA A 53 11.53 -18.29 2.72
C ALA A 53 11.29 -17.28 1.59
N ARG A 54 10.03 -16.91 1.34
CA ARG A 54 9.63 -15.98 0.28
C ARG A 54 8.62 -14.94 0.80
N PRO A 55 9.08 -13.87 1.45
CA PRO A 55 8.25 -12.70 1.70
C PRO A 55 8.00 -11.94 0.39
N ILE A 56 6.76 -11.52 0.15
CA ILE A 56 6.35 -10.71 -1.00
C ILE A 56 5.53 -9.53 -0.49
N VAL A 57 5.83 -8.32 -0.95
CA VAL A 57 5.03 -7.12 -0.65
C VAL A 57 4.28 -6.71 -1.91
N VAL A 58 2.95 -6.65 -1.82
CA VAL A 58 2.06 -6.28 -2.93
C VAL A 58 1.41 -4.95 -2.62
N PHE A 59 1.67 -3.93 -3.43
CA PHE A 59 1.00 -2.64 -3.33
C PHE A 59 -0.14 -2.59 -4.34
N LEU A 60 -1.37 -2.36 -3.87
CA LEU A 60 -2.58 -2.48 -4.70
C LEU A 60 -2.84 -1.32 -5.67
N GLY A 61 -2.01 -0.28 -5.66
CA GLY A 61 -2.10 0.88 -6.55
C GLY A 61 -2.52 2.15 -5.81
N ASP A 62 -2.87 3.18 -6.58
CA ASP A 62 -3.28 4.50 -6.08
C ASP A 62 -2.26 5.06 -5.08
N TYR A 63 -1.03 5.22 -5.57
CA TYR A 63 0.11 5.78 -4.86
C TYR A 63 0.04 7.30 -4.78
N VAL A 64 -0.49 7.90 -5.84
CA VAL A 64 -0.55 9.35 -6.04
C VAL A 64 -1.95 9.90 -5.75
N ASP A 65 -2.07 11.21 -5.86
CA ASP A 65 -3.26 12.03 -5.66
C ASP A 65 -3.78 12.09 -4.22
N ARG A 66 -4.62 13.10 -3.97
CA ARG A 66 -5.37 13.40 -2.72
C ARG A 66 -4.50 13.75 -1.51
N GLY A 67 -3.50 12.94 -1.17
CA GLY A 67 -2.58 13.24 -0.09
C GLY A 67 -1.42 14.13 -0.51
N PRO A 68 -0.76 14.78 0.47
CA PRO A 68 0.17 15.89 0.21
C PRO A 68 1.52 15.48 -0.39
N ALA A 69 1.90 14.20 -0.29
CA ALA A 69 3.28 13.77 -0.47
C ALA A 69 3.42 12.67 -1.55
N SER A 70 2.76 12.86 -2.70
CA SER A 70 2.79 11.88 -3.82
C SER A 70 4.22 11.65 -4.35
N LYS A 71 5.02 12.72 -4.46
CA LYS A 71 6.43 12.60 -4.87
C LYS A 71 7.22 11.72 -3.89
N GLU A 72 7.09 11.97 -2.59
CA GLU A 72 7.77 11.25 -1.52
C GLU A 72 7.33 9.79 -1.46
N VAL A 73 6.05 9.49 -1.73
CA VAL A 73 5.58 8.09 -1.88
C VAL A 73 6.37 7.39 -2.99
N LEU A 74 6.49 7.99 -4.18
CA LEU A 74 7.23 7.36 -5.27
C LEU A 74 8.74 7.23 -4.97
N ASP A 75 9.32 8.23 -4.30
CA ASP A 75 10.71 8.17 -3.82
C ASP A 75 10.91 6.97 -2.86
N LEU A 76 10.00 6.75 -1.92
CA LEU A 76 10.04 5.62 -0.97
C LEU A 76 9.94 4.26 -1.69
N LEU A 77 8.98 4.10 -2.59
CA LEU A 77 8.77 2.83 -3.32
C LEU A 77 9.96 2.49 -4.23
N LEU A 78 10.61 3.49 -4.82
CA LEU A 78 11.81 3.30 -5.65
C LEU A 78 13.04 2.98 -4.81
N GLY A 79 13.19 3.64 -3.65
CA GLY A 79 14.28 3.40 -2.71
C GLY A 79 14.23 2.02 -2.05
N SER A 80 13.04 1.42 -1.91
CA SER A 80 12.83 0.17 -1.18
C SER A 80 13.02 -1.10 -1.99
N ARG A 81 13.41 -1.02 -3.27
CA ARG A 81 13.58 -2.20 -4.16
C ARG A 81 14.67 -3.19 -3.70
N GLN A 82 15.29 -3.00 -2.55
CA GLN A 82 16.33 -3.84 -1.98
C GLN A 82 15.75 -4.89 -1.02
N MET A 83 15.03 -5.89 -1.56
CA MET A 83 14.42 -7.01 -0.81
C MET A 83 13.41 -6.57 0.27
N PRO A 84 12.28 -7.29 0.47
CA PRO A 84 11.84 -8.55 -0.18
C PRO A 84 11.35 -8.37 -1.63
N GLU A 85 10.78 -9.41 -2.24
CA GLU A 85 10.11 -9.34 -3.55
C GLU A 85 8.98 -8.29 -3.50
N MET A 86 8.99 -7.30 -4.38
CA MET A 86 7.99 -6.22 -4.42
C MET A 86 7.20 -6.23 -5.72
N VAL A 87 5.88 -6.18 -5.57
CA VAL A 87 4.90 -6.13 -6.65
C VAL A 87 4.14 -4.82 -6.54
N PHE A 88 4.17 -4.03 -7.61
CA PHE A 88 3.50 -2.73 -7.67
C PHE A 88 2.37 -2.81 -8.70
N LEU A 89 1.13 -2.80 -8.23
CA LEU A 89 -0.05 -2.77 -9.08
C LEU A 89 -0.42 -1.35 -9.48
N LYS A 90 -0.91 -1.19 -10.70
CA LYS A 90 -1.40 0.07 -11.22
C LYS A 90 -2.77 0.34 -10.62
N GLY A 91 -3.00 1.54 -10.12
CA GLY A 91 -4.32 2.05 -9.79
C GLY A 91 -4.91 2.93 -10.90
N ASN A 92 -6.17 3.33 -10.75
CA ASN A 92 -6.79 4.24 -11.72
C ASN A 92 -6.19 5.65 -11.64
N HIS A 93 -5.62 6.05 -10.50
CA HIS A 93 -4.95 7.33 -10.36
C HIS A 93 -3.63 7.38 -11.16
N GLU A 94 -2.84 6.30 -11.16
CA GLU A 94 -1.66 6.22 -12.02
C GLU A 94 -2.03 6.20 -13.51
N ALA A 95 -3.15 5.55 -13.87
CA ALA A 95 -3.68 5.61 -15.22
C ALA A 95 -4.06 7.04 -15.64
N PHE A 96 -4.70 7.81 -14.76
CA PHE A 96 -5.01 9.21 -14.99
C PHE A 96 -3.77 10.07 -15.24
N VAL A 97 -2.72 9.91 -14.42
CA VAL A 97 -1.45 10.64 -14.60
C VAL A 97 -0.87 10.39 -15.99
N LEU A 98 -0.79 9.12 -16.39
CA LEU A 98 -0.23 8.74 -17.70
C LEU A 98 -1.10 9.23 -18.87
N ASP A 99 -2.43 9.18 -18.74
CA ASP A 99 -3.35 9.72 -19.73
C ASP A 99 -3.24 11.23 -19.86
N MET A 100 -3.13 11.94 -18.74
CA MET A 100 -2.99 13.39 -18.70
C MET A 100 -1.67 13.85 -19.31
N LEU A 101 -0.56 13.14 -19.08
CA LEU A 101 0.72 13.40 -19.73
C LEU A 101 0.67 13.22 -21.26
N ARG A 102 -0.24 12.38 -21.78
CA ARG A 102 -0.46 12.19 -23.22
C ARG A 102 -1.45 13.20 -23.80
N ASN A 103 -2.42 13.64 -23.00
CA ASN A 103 -3.49 14.54 -23.41
C ASN A 103 -3.84 15.52 -22.28
N SER A 104 -3.33 16.74 -22.39
CA SER A 104 -3.52 17.78 -21.36
C SER A 104 -4.98 18.18 -21.13
N ALA A 105 -5.89 17.89 -22.06
CA ALA A 105 -7.32 18.11 -21.86
C ALA A 105 -7.93 17.25 -20.75
N ARG A 106 -7.22 16.18 -20.31
CA ARG A 106 -7.63 15.30 -19.20
C ARG A 106 -7.28 15.88 -17.83
N LEU A 107 -6.56 17.01 -17.77
CA LEU A 107 -6.14 17.63 -16.53
C LEU A 107 -7.35 17.98 -15.64
N ASP A 108 -8.42 18.53 -16.19
CA ASP A 108 -9.60 18.87 -15.38
C ASP A 108 -10.32 17.65 -14.82
N ASP A 109 -10.35 16.54 -15.55
CA ASP A 109 -10.88 15.27 -15.05
C ASP A 109 -10.04 14.77 -13.88
N TRP A 110 -8.71 14.71 -14.06
CA TRP A 110 -7.78 14.24 -13.04
C TRP A 110 -7.81 15.11 -11.77
N ARG A 111 -7.91 16.44 -11.91
CA ARG A 111 -8.02 17.36 -10.77
C ARG A 111 -9.25 17.08 -9.90
N ARG A 112 -10.37 16.65 -10.48
CA ARG A 112 -11.59 16.28 -9.72
C ARG A 112 -11.38 15.04 -8.85
N TYR A 113 -10.37 14.23 -9.16
CA TYR A 113 -10.02 13.04 -8.38
C TYR A 113 -8.84 13.28 -7.42
N GLY A 114 -8.33 14.52 -7.28
CA GLY A 114 -7.23 14.85 -6.34
C GLY A 114 -5.85 14.93 -6.98
N GLY A 115 -5.77 15.14 -8.30
CA GLY A 115 -4.50 15.36 -8.99
C GLY A 115 -3.76 16.64 -8.61
N LEU A 116 -4.44 17.59 -7.94
CA LEU A 116 -3.87 18.89 -7.57
C LEU A 116 -2.73 18.72 -6.56
N GLU A 117 -2.93 17.87 -5.56
CA GLU A 117 -1.97 17.59 -4.50
C GLU A 117 -0.71 16.93 -5.06
N THR A 118 -0.84 16.07 -6.08
CA THR A 118 0.31 15.52 -6.79
C THR A 118 1.09 16.63 -7.48
N LEU A 119 0.46 17.51 -8.26
CA LEU A 119 1.17 18.64 -8.89
C LEU A 119 1.95 19.48 -7.86
N ILE A 120 1.32 19.78 -6.72
CA ILE A 120 1.95 20.56 -5.64
C ILE A 120 3.14 19.81 -5.04
N SER A 121 3.05 18.48 -4.83
CA SER A 121 4.16 17.68 -4.30
C SER A 121 5.41 17.68 -5.20
N TYR A 122 5.26 17.97 -6.50
CA TYR A 122 6.37 18.17 -7.44
C TYR A 122 6.83 19.64 -7.53
N GLY A 123 6.35 20.52 -6.65
CA GLY A 123 6.76 21.92 -6.56
C GLY A 123 6.01 22.87 -7.50
N LEU A 124 4.93 22.43 -8.14
CA LEU A 124 4.12 23.27 -9.02
C LEU A 124 3.10 24.12 -8.22
N LYS A 125 2.65 25.20 -8.85
CA LYS A 125 1.61 26.10 -8.33
C LYS A 125 0.43 26.15 -9.31
N PRO A 126 -0.39 25.10 -9.35
CA PRO A 126 -1.52 25.02 -10.28
C PRO A 126 -2.55 26.13 -9.98
N PRO A 127 -3.04 26.88 -11.00
CA PRO A 127 -4.09 27.87 -10.81
C PRO A 127 -5.43 27.19 -10.48
N ILE A 128 -6.34 27.94 -9.85
CA ILE A 128 -7.64 27.41 -9.42
C ILE A 128 -8.51 27.01 -10.62
N ASN A 129 -8.55 27.84 -11.66
CA ASN A 129 -9.33 27.60 -12.88
C ASN A 129 -8.47 27.89 -14.12
N PRO A 130 -7.60 26.96 -14.55
CA PRO A 130 -6.75 27.15 -15.71
C PRO A 130 -7.58 27.21 -17.00
N THR A 131 -7.28 28.18 -17.84
CA THR A 131 -7.66 28.17 -19.26
C THR A 131 -6.99 27.01 -20.00
N ALA A 132 -7.49 26.63 -21.17
CA ALA A 132 -6.90 25.53 -21.96
C ALA A 132 -5.40 25.72 -22.25
N SER A 133 -4.94 26.95 -22.47
CA SER A 133 -3.51 27.24 -22.67
C SER A 133 -2.68 27.07 -21.39
N GLU A 134 -3.25 27.44 -20.24
CA GLU A 134 -2.61 27.23 -18.93
C GLU A 134 -2.58 25.74 -18.57
N GLN A 135 -3.59 24.97 -18.96
CA GLN A 135 -3.60 23.51 -18.81
C GLN A 135 -2.41 22.88 -19.54
N VAL A 136 -2.22 23.19 -20.82
CA VAL A 136 -1.06 22.71 -21.60
C VAL A 136 0.25 23.09 -20.91
N THR A 137 0.38 24.36 -20.50
CA THR A 137 1.60 24.85 -19.84
C THR A 137 1.87 24.13 -18.51
N LEU A 138 0.83 23.86 -17.74
CA LEU A 138 0.92 23.16 -16.45
C LEU A 138 1.31 21.69 -16.63
N VAL A 139 0.74 21.01 -17.63
CA VAL A 139 1.11 19.62 -17.98
C VAL A 139 2.56 19.55 -18.44
N ASP A 140 3.01 20.49 -19.29
CA ASP A 140 4.41 20.56 -19.73
C ASP A 140 5.37 20.83 -18.56
N ALA A 141 4.98 21.71 -17.64
CA ALA A 141 5.75 21.97 -16.43
C ALA A 141 5.83 20.72 -15.54
N PHE A 142 4.72 19.99 -15.40
CA PHE A 142 4.68 18.76 -14.61
C PHE A 142 5.54 17.66 -15.24
N ALA A 143 5.44 17.47 -16.57
CA ALA A 143 6.26 16.52 -17.30
C ALA A 143 7.77 16.78 -17.15
N LYS A 144 8.18 18.04 -17.00
CA LYS A 144 9.58 18.44 -16.72
C LYS A 144 9.97 18.22 -15.26
N ALA A 145 9.04 18.40 -14.32
CA ALA A 145 9.27 18.23 -12.89
C ALA A 145 9.26 16.76 -12.47
N LEU A 146 8.54 15.89 -13.19
CA LEU A 146 8.45 14.46 -12.95
C LEU A 146 9.77 13.77 -13.33
N PRO A 147 10.53 13.21 -12.37
CA PRO A 147 11.76 12.50 -12.68
C PRO A 147 11.50 11.31 -13.61
N GLU A 148 12.45 11.05 -14.50
CA GLU A 148 12.37 9.92 -15.44
C GLU A 148 12.22 8.57 -14.72
N THR A 149 12.80 8.42 -13.53
CA THR A 149 12.63 7.23 -12.69
C THR A 149 11.18 7.05 -12.23
N HIS A 150 10.48 8.14 -11.88
CA HIS A 150 9.08 8.11 -11.46
C HIS A 150 8.19 7.81 -12.67
N ARG A 151 8.45 8.47 -13.80
CA ARG A 151 7.73 8.20 -15.05
C ARG A 151 7.82 6.72 -15.44
N ARG A 152 9.04 6.16 -15.51
CA ARG A 152 9.24 4.74 -15.82
C ARG A 152 8.60 3.82 -14.80
N PHE A 153 8.62 4.17 -13.52
CA PHE A 153 7.92 3.42 -12.48
C PHE A 153 6.43 3.29 -12.82
N LEU A 154 5.75 4.42 -13.06
CA LEU A 154 4.32 4.46 -13.41
C LEU A 154 4.00 3.69 -14.70
N GLU A 155 4.86 3.79 -15.71
CA GLU A 155 4.69 3.10 -16.99
C GLU A 155 4.89 1.58 -16.93
N THR A 156 5.55 1.06 -15.87
CA THR A 156 5.90 -0.37 -15.72
C THR A 156 5.04 -1.11 -14.67
N LEU A 157 4.04 -0.45 -14.10
CA LEU A 157 3.13 -1.05 -13.11
C LEU A 157 2.33 -2.21 -13.71
N GLN A 158 2.17 -3.27 -12.92
CA GLN A 158 1.41 -4.45 -13.31
C GLN A 158 -0.08 -4.20 -13.07
N THR A 159 -0.97 -4.83 -13.83
CA THR A 159 -2.42 -4.69 -13.60
C THR A 159 -2.98 -5.73 -12.64
N SER A 160 -2.25 -6.82 -12.42
CA SER A 160 -2.64 -7.90 -11.51
C SER A 160 -1.43 -8.70 -11.04
N PHE A 161 -1.57 -9.40 -9.92
CA PHE A 161 -0.61 -10.38 -9.45
C PHE A 161 -1.31 -11.64 -8.95
N ASP A 162 -0.85 -12.81 -9.40
CA ASP A 162 -1.42 -14.10 -9.07
C ASP A 162 -0.51 -14.85 -8.08
N CYS A 163 -1.07 -15.36 -6.99
CA CYS A 163 -0.33 -16.20 -6.06
C CYS A 163 -1.24 -17.15 -5.29
N GLY A 164 -1.08 -18.46 -5.52
CA GLY A 164 -1.88 -19.50 -4.88
C GLY A 164 -3.37 -19.35 -5.20
N ASP A 165 -4.22 -19.31 -4.19
CA ASP A 165 -5.67 -19.14 -4.33
C ASP A 165 -6.11 -17.66 -4.43
N PHE A 166 -5.16 -16.72 -4.51
CA PHE A 166 -5.42 -15.28 -4.51
C PHE A 166 -5.05 -14.63 -5.86
N LEU A 167 -5.87 -13.65 -6.25
CA LEU A 167 -5.54 -12.68 -7.30
C LEU A 167 -5.58 -11.28 -6.68
N PHE A 168 -4.51 -10.53 -6.84
CA PHE A 168 -4.39 -9.14 -6.40
C PHE A 168 -4.61 -8.22 -7.59
N VAL A 169 -5.54 -7.29 -7.48
CA VAL A 169 -5.91 -6.30 -8.50
C VAL A 169 -6.27 -5.00 -7.80
N HIS A 170 -6.24 -3.87 -8.50
CA HIS A 170 -6.55 -2.59 -7.86
C HIS A 170 -8.02 -2.47 -7.46
N ALA A 171 -8.96 -2.57 -8.42
CA ALA A 171 -10.37 -2.34 -8.16
C ALA A 171 -11.19 -3.63 -7.98
N GLY A 172 -11.02 -4.59 -8.89
CA GLY A 172 -11.79 -5.83 -8.87
C GLY A 172 -11.75 -6.56 -10.20
N VAL A 173 -12.72 -7.46 -10.41
CA VAL A 173 -12.85 -8.22 -11.66
C VAL A 173 -14.30 -8.21 -12.12
N ARG A 174 -14.51 -8.18 -13.45
CA ARG A 174 -15.84 -8.26 -14.06
C ARG A 174 -16.43 -9.66 -13.83
N PRO A 175 -17.62 -9.76 -13.18
CA PRO A 175 -18.30 -11.03 -13.04
C PRO A 175 -18.58 -11.71 -14.37
N LEU A 176 -18.60 -13.04 -14.36
CA LEU A 176 -18.87 -13.89 -15.53
C LEU A 176 -17.82 -13.81 -16.65
N VAL A 177 -16.73 -13.03 -16.47
CA VAL A 177 -15.58 -13.00 -17.37
C VAL A 177 -14.43 -13.78 -16.70
N PRO A 178 -13.79 -14.73 -17.41
CA PRO A 178 -12.62 -15.45 -16.89
C PRO A 178 -11.52 -14.50 -16.44
N LEU A 179 -10.76 -14.85 -15.39
CA LEU A 179 -9.69 -13.98 -14.85
C LEU A 179 -8.64 -13.63 -15.91
N SER A 180 -8.32 -14.57 -16.81
CA SER A 180 -7.39 -14.37 -17.93
C SER A 180 -7.91 -13.47 -19.05
N ALA A 181 -9.21 -13.15 -19.05
CA ALA A 181 -9.89 -12.35 -20.06
C ALA A 181 -10.37 -10.99 -19.52
N GLN A 182 -9.98 -10.63 -18.29
CA GLN A 182 -10.27 -9.33 -17.72
C GLN A 182 -9.55 -8.23 -18.50
N THR A 183 -10.22 -7.09 -18.70
CA THR A 183 -9.60 -5.93 -19.35
C THR A 183 -8.92 -5.05 -18.30
N GLU A 184 -7.89 -4.28 -18.69
CA GLU A 184 -7.28 -3.28 -17.78
C GLU A 184 -8.35 -2.31 -17.22
N HIS A 185 -9.34 -1.94 -18.03
CA HIS A 185 -10.42 -1.09 -17.56
C HIS A 185 -11.22 -1.73 -16.41
N ASP A 186 -11.51 -3.03 -16.50
CA ASP A 186 -12.19 -3.75 -15.42
C ASP A 186 -11.33 -3.79 -14.15
N LEU A 187 -10.05 -4.12 -14.30
CA LEU A 187 -9.12 -4.27 -13.18
C LEU A 187 -8.87 -2.96 -12.42
N LEU A 188 -9.00 -1.81 -13.09
CA LEU A 188 -8.71 -0.49 -12.53
C LEU A 188 -9.96 0.29 -12.11
N TRP A 189 -11.14 0.04 -12.71
CA TRP A 189 -12.28 0.95 -12.55
C TRP A 189 -13.59 0.28 -12.10
N ILE A 190 -13.64 -1.05 -12.06
CA ILE A 190 -14.90 -1.72 -11.72
C ILE A 190 -15.29 -1.43 -10.27
N ARG A 191 -16.59 -1.24 -10.04
CA ARG A 191 -17.13 -0.96 -8.73
C ARG A 191 -18.36 -1.81 -8.44
N ASP A 192 -19.55 -1.28 -8.67
CA ASP A 192 -20.81 -1.87 -8.19
C ASP A 192 -21.05 -3.29 -8.70
N ASP A 193 -20.75 -3.58 -9.97
CA ASP A 193 -20.88 -4.92 -10.55
C ASP A 193 -20.03 -5.96 -9.78
N PHE A 194 -18.84 -5.59 -9.34
CA PHE A 194 -17.93 -6.45 -8.58
C PHE A 194 -18.28 -6.48 -7.08
N LEU A 195 -18.53 -5.32 -6.48
CA LEU A 195 -18.82 -5.20 -5.04
C LEU A 195 -20.15 -5.85 -4.66
N ASN A 196 -21.14 -5.84 -5.55
CA ASN A 196 -22.42 -6.49 -5.33
C ASN A 196 -22.43 -7.98 -5.72
N TRP A 197 -21.34 -8.50 -6.28
CA TRP A 197 -21.24 -9.91 -6.65
C TRP A 197 -21.08 -10.81 -5.42
N ASP A 198 -22.02 -11.74 -5.26
CA ASP A 198 -22.15 -12.64 -4.10
C ASP A 198 -21.82 -14.10 -4.42
N LYS A 199 -21.18 -14.37 -5.57
CA LYS A 199 -20.75 -15.70 -5.99
C LYS A 199 -19.22 -15.82 -6.03
N LYS A 200 -18.73 -17.05 -6.12
CA LYS A 200 -17.29 -17.34 -6.23
C LYS A 200 -16.71 -16.87 -7.55
N PHE A 201 -15.46 -16.45 -7.50
CA PHE A 201 -14.55 -16.36 -8.66
C PHE A 201 -13.64 -17.58 -8.69
N GLU A 202 -12.76 -17.66 -9.70
CA GLU A 202 -11.71 -18.68 -9.79
C GLU A 202 -10.71 -18.57 -8.61
N LYS A 203 -10.52 -17.36 -8.07
CA LYS A 203 -9.62 -17.03 -6.95
C LYS A 203 -10.28 -16.06 -5.99
N VAL A 204 -9.73 -15.90 -4.79
CA VAL A 204 -10.12 -14.83 -3.87
C VAL A 204 -9.47 -13.53 -4.34
N ILE A 205 -10.28 -12.51 -4.59
CA ILE A 205 -9.82 -11.24 -5.16
C ILE A 205 -9.42 -10.28 -4.05
N VAL A 206 -8.15 -9.94 -3.93
CA VAL A 206 -7.66 -8.92 -2.97
C VAL A 206 -7.55 -7.59 -3.70
N HIS A 207 -8.20 -6.55 -3.17
CA HIS A 207 -8.36 -5.28 -3.86
C HIS A 207 -8.46 -4.07 -2.92
N GLY A 208 -8.45 -2.88 -3.52
CA GLY A 208 -8.65 -1.57 -2.90
C GLY A 208 -9.70 -0.75 -3.64
N HIS A 209 -9.36 0.47 -4.05
CA HIS A 209 -10.11 1.40 -4.92
C HIS A 209 -11.39 2.02 -4.31
N THR A 210 -12.16 1.24 -3.56
CA THR A 210 -13.38 1.71 -2.89
C THR A 210 -13.17 1.75 -1.38
N PRO A 211 -13.02 2.96 -0.80
CA PRO A 211 -12.73 3.09 0.62
C PRO A 211 -13.82 2.47 1.49
N VAL A 212 -13.40 1.70 2.48
CA VAL A 212 -14.23 1.11 3.54
C VAL A 212 -13.70 1.52 4.91
N GLU A 213 -14.54 1.51 5.93
CA GLU A 213 -14.12 1.92 7.28
C GLU A 213 -13.09 0.95 7.88
N GLU A 214 -13.32 -0.34 7.68
CA GLU A 214 -12.48 -1.47 8.08
C GLU A 214 -12.39 -2.47 6.90
N PRO A 215 -11.35 -3.34 6.85
CA PRO A 215 -11.22 -4.32 5.78
C PRO A 215 -12.48 -5.19 5.58
N ASP A 216 -13.03 -5.23 4.35
CA ASP A 216 -14.20 -6.05 3.98
C ASP A 216 -13.72 -7.42 3.49
N VAL A 217 -13.70 -8.40 4.40
CA VAL A 217 -13.25 -9.78 4.13
C VAL A 217 -14.44 -10.68 3.83
N ARG A 218 -14.53 -11.15 2.58
CA ARG A 218 -15.54 -12.10 2.11
C ARG A 218 -14.88 -13.35 1.53
N PHE A 219 -15.69 -14.39 1.30
CA PHE A 219 -15.17 -15.66 0.75
C PHE A 219 -14.68 -15.55 -0.69
N ASN A 220 -15.09 -14.52 -1.43
CA ASN A 220 -14.75 -14.30 -2.84
C ASN A 220 -13.85 -13.08 -3.06
N ARG A 221 -13.76 -12.16 -2.09
CA ARG A 221 -12.93 -10.95 -2.19
C ARG A 221 -12.54 -10.41 -0.83
N ILE A 222 -11.49 -9.61 -0.81
CA ILE A 222 -10.97 -8.93 0.38
C ILE A 222 -10.62 -7.50 -0.02
N ASN A 223 -11.36 -6.52 0.50
CA ASN A 223 -11.07 -5.10 0.32
C ASN A 223 -10.23 -4.59 1.48
N ILE A 224 -9.08 -3.96 1.19
CA ILE A 224 -8.20 -3.38 2.19
C ILE A 224 -7.95 -1.87 2.00
N ASP A 225 -8.69 -1.20 1.12
CA ASP A 225 -8.66 0.26 1.04
C ASP A 225 -9.45 0.86 2.22
N THR A 226 -8.72 1.33 3.24
CA THR A 226 -9.28 2.02 4.40
C THR A 226 -9.23 3.54 4.29
N GLY A 227 -9.02 4.06 3.07
CA GLY A 227 -9.07 5.48 2.76
C GLY A 227 -7.95 6.29 3.41
N ALA A 228 -6.69 5.87 3.26
CA ALA A 228 -5.54 6.43 3.97
C ALA A 228 -5.43 7.96 3.95
N PHE A 229 -5.69 8.59 2.80
CA PHE A 229 -5.65 10.04 2.67
C PHE A 229 -6.68 10.76 3.57
N ALA A 230 -7.85 10.15 3.78
CA ALA A 230 -8.96 10.73 4.53
C ALA A 230 -8.99 10.30 6.00
N THR A 231 -8.68 9.04 6.29
CA THR A 231 -8.82 8.45 7.63
C THR A 231 -7.53 8.48 8.44
N GLY A 232 -6.39 8.66 7.78
CA GLY A 232 -5.09 8.46 8.42
C GLY A 232 -4.76 6.99 8.71
N ARG A 233 -5.50 6.03 8.14
CA ARG A 233 -5.25 4.60 8.27
C ARG A 233 -4.80 4.03 6.93
N LEU A 234 -3.60 3.46 6.90
CA LEU A 234 -3.15 2.63 5.78
C LEU A 234 -3.14 1.18 6.23
N THR A 235 -3.92 0.34 5.55
CA THR A 235 -4.01 -1.09 5.89
C THR A 235 -2.94 -1.88 5.15
N CYS A 236 -2.25 -2.72 5.90
CA CYS A 236 -1.49 -3.85 5.38
C CYS A 236 -2.16 -5.14 5.86
N MET A 237 -2.32 -6.14 4.99
CA MET A 237 -2.86 -7.46 5.34
C MET A 237 -1.85 -8.55 4.98
N THR A 238 -1.61 -9.47 5.92
CA THR A 238 -0.74 -10.62 5.73
C THR A 238 -1.53 -11.83 5.26
N PHE A 239 -0.96 -12.58 4.32
CA PHE A 239 -1.50 -13.83 3.79
C PHE A 239 -0.43 -14.90 3.95
N ASP A 240 -0.70 -15.87 4.81
CA ASP A 240 0.12 -17.04 5.10
C ASP A 240 -0.65 -18.32 4.65
N ALA A 241 0.02 -19.47 4.63
CA ALA A 241 -0.60 -20.75 4.24
C ALA A 241 -1.75 -21.18 5.19
N SER A 242 -1.82 -20.66 6.41
CA SER A 242 -2.84 -21.01 7.40
C SER A 242 -3.81 -19.87 7.73
N ASP A 243 -3.41 -18.62 7.52
CA ASP A 243 -4.08 -17.46 8.11
C ASP A 243 -4.04 -16.22 7.20
N VAL A 244 -5.09 -15.41 7.27
CA VAL A 244 -5.16 -14.08 6.66
C VAL A 244 -5.49 -13.08 7.77
N MET A 245 -4.61 -12.10 7.99
CA MET A 245 -4.70 -11.20 9.14
C MET A 245 -4.27 -9.79 8.79
N PRO A 246 -4.94 -8.72 9.27
CA PRO A 246 -4.39 -7.38 9.15
C PRO A 246 -3.10 -7.27 9.98
N LEU A 247 -2.11 -6.57 9.43
CA LEU A 247 -1.03 -5.99 10.21
C LEU A 247 -1.61 -4.79 10.97
N MET A 248 -1.23 -4.63 12.24
CA MET A 248 -1.81 -3.67 13.19
C MET A 248 -1.95 -2.22 12.66
N ASP A 249 -2.93 -1.46 13.17
CA ASP A 249 -3.12 -0.03 12.82
C ASP A 249 -1.84 0.77 13.15
N VAL A 250 -1.24 1.36 12.10
CA VAL A 250 0.02 2.12 12.18
C VAL A 250 -0.01 3.29 13.16
N ARG A 251 -1.20 3.89 13.40
CA ARG A 251 -1.33 5.03 14.34
C ARG A 251 -1.04 4.64 15.78
N ASP A 252 -1.33 3.39 16.10
CA ASP A 252 -1.19 2.84 17.44
C ASP A 252 0.14 2.14 17.64
N TRP A 253 0.69 1.56 16.57
CA TRP A 253 1.92 0.78 16.66
C TRP A 253 3.14 1.63 17.00
N SER A 254 3.34 2.78 16.36
CA SER A 254 4.53 3.62 16.59
C SER A 254 4.61 4.19 18.01
N ARG A 255 3.47 4.32 18.69
CA ARG A 255 3.38 4.79 20.09
C ARG A 255 3.83 3.75 21.11
N ASP A 256 3.75 2.47 20.74
CA ASP A 256 4.11 1.35 21.62
C ASP A 256 5.59 0.94 21.46
N ILE A 257 6.29 1.49 20.47
CA ILE A 257 7.71 1.21 20.25
C ILE A 257 8.51 1.89 21.37
N PRO A 258 9.28 1.15 22.18
CA PRO A 258 10.04 1.73 23.27
C PRO A 258 11.09 2.71 22.74
N CYS A 259 11.26 3.86 23.41
CA CYS A 259 12.41 4.73 23.19
C CYS A 259 13.68 3.91 23.46
N ILE A 260 14.50 3.75 22.44
CA ILE A 260 15.78 3.08 22.59
C ILE A 260 16.70 4.05 23.33
N GLU A 261 17.07 3.73 24.57
CA GLU A 261 18.18 4.41 25.22
C GLU A 261 19.44 4.12 24.39
N THR A 262 19.90 5.11 23.64
CA THR A 262 21.20 5.05 22.99
C THR A 262 22.24 5.03 24.08
N SER A 263 23.02 3.96 24.20
CA SER A 263 24.17 3.87 25.10
C SER A 263 25.34 4.73 24.58
N SER A 264 25.08 6.00 24.29
CA SER A 264 26.07 7.02 24.01
C SER A 264 25.89 8.14 25.04
N SER A 265 26.65 8.03 26.12
CA SER A 265 26.88 9.13 27.06
C SER A 265 27.48 10.33 26.32
N GLY A 266 26.66 11.32 26.00
CA GLY A 266 27.06 12.64 25.52
C GLY A 266 26.07 13.68 26.04
N PRO A 267 26.52 14.83 26.57
CA PRO A 267 25.62 15.73 27.26
C PRO A 267 24.81 16.57 26.26
N ASP A 268 23.55 16.78 26.64
CA ASP A 268 22.71 17.92 26.28
C ASP A 268 22.13 17.95 24.85
N ARG A 269 20.96 17.32 24.70
CA ARG A 269 19.95 17.76 23.73
C ARG A 269 18.70 18.19 24.50
N SER A 270 18.53 19.49 24.60
CA SER A 270 17.36 20.14 25.17
C SER A 270 16.12 19.92 24.30
N GLY A 271 15.07 19.36 24.91
CA GLY A 271 13.69 19.86 24.74
C GLY A 271 12.93 19.55 23.45
N GLN A 272 13.18 18.43 22.76
CA GLN A 272 12.19 17.83 21.86
C GLN A 272 12.07 16.34 22.20
N ASP A 273 10.86 15.85 22.48
CA ASP A 273 10.55 14.42 22.56
C ASP A 273 10.94 13.77 21.22
N ALA A 274 12.17 13.29 21.13
CA ALA A 274 12.60 12.44 20.04
C ALA A 274 11.90 11.10 20.24
N GLY A 275 10.83 10.87 19.48
CA GLY A 275 10.19 9.56 19.40
C GLY A 275 11.20 8.46 19.02
N PRO A 276 10.84 7.19 19.18
CA PRO A 276 11.76 6.07 18.96
C PRO A 276 12.37 6.11 17.55
N ASP A 277 13.70 5.98 17.46
CA ASP A 277 14.40 5.83 16.18
C ASP A 277 14.18 4.41 15.63
N ILE A 278 13.10 4.24 14.86
CA ILE A 278 12.70 2.95 14.27
C ILE A 278 13.77 2.44 13.28
N ALA A 279 14.56 3.33 12.66
CA ALA A 279 15.62 2.91 11.75
C ALA A 279 16.80 2.29 12.52
N ASP A 280 17.20 2.90 13.64
CA ASP A 280 18.19 2.29 14.55
C ASP A 280 17.69 0.97 15.13
N LEU A 281 16.39 0.89 15.46
CA LEU A 281 15.77 -0.35 15.92
C LEU A 281 15.91 -1.48 14.90
N ILE A 282 15.48 -1.22 13.66
CA ILE A 282 15.56 -2.20 12.57
C ILE A 282 17.00 -2.64 12.36
N LYS A 283 17.96 -1.70 12.39
CA LYS A 283 19.38 -2.02 12.28
C LYS A 283 19.84 -2.97 13.39
N ARG A 284 19.51 -2.67 14.65
CA ARG A 284 19.84 -3.55 15.78
C ARG A 284 19.20 -4.93 15.66
N LEU A 285 17.95 -5.00 15.22
CA LEU A 285 17.27 -6.27 14.98
C LEU A 285 17.96 -7.08 13.88
N ARG A 286 18.48 -6.44 12.81
CA ARG A 286 19.25 -7.14 11.78
C ARG A 286 20.59 -7.66 12.32
N ASP A 287 21.29 -6.85 13.10
CA ASP A 287 22.66 -7.14 13.55
C ASP A 287 22.69 -8.16 14.71
N GLU A 288 21.74 -8.07 15.66
CA GLU A 288 21.81 -8.80 16.93
C GLU A 288 20.43 -9.24 17.49
N ILE A 289 19.54 -9.80 16.66
CA ILE A 289 18.21 -10.25 17.15
C ILE A 289 18.27 -11.20 18.35
N SER A 290 19.34 -12.00 18.46
CA SER A 290 19.56 -12.96 19.55
C SER A 290 19.95 -12.31 20.88
N THR A 291 20.40 -11.05 20.87
CA THR A 291 20.75 -10.29 22.09
C THR A 291 19.58 -9.46 22.61
N CYS A 292 18.51 -9.31 21.82
CA CYS A 292 17.30 -8.59 22.22
C CYS A 292 16.50 -9.35 23.28
N SER A 293 15.95 -8.64 24.28
CA SER A 293 15.17 -9.29 25.34
C SER A 293 13.81 -9.79 24.82
N PRO A 294 13.26 -10.89 25.37
CA PRO A 294 11.94 -11.39 24.98
C PRO A 294 10.82 -10.35 25.10
N ASP A 295 10.85 -9.53 26.16
CA ASP A 295 9.85 -8.47 26.37
C ASP A 295 9.92 -7.38 25.30
N MET A 296 11.13 -7.04 24.84
CA MET A 296 11.32 -6.10 23.73
C MET A 296 10.75 -6.68 22.44
N LEU A 297 11.09 -7.94 22.10
CA LEU A 297 10.57 -8.60 20.89
C LEU A 297 9.04 -8.73 20.89
N VAL A 298 8.44 -8.95 22.06
CA VAL A 298 6.98 -8.99 22.22
C VAL A 298 6.33 -7.63 21.93
N ARG A 299 6.91 -6.53 22.40
CA ARG A 299 6.38 -5.17 22.17
C ARG A 299 6.52 -4.72 20.72
N LEU A 300 7.57 -5.17 20.05
CA LEU A 300 7.85 -4.81 18.65
C LEU A 300 7.03 -5.61 17.64
N ASN A 301 6.44 -6.73 18.06
CA ASN A 301 5.72 -7.64 17.19
C ASN A 301 4.44 -6.99 16.63
N PRO A 302 4.38 -6.67 15.33
CA PRO A 302 3.24 -5.99 14.72
C PRO A 302 2.00 -6.89 14.59
N ARG A 303 2.13 -8.19 14.88
CA ARG A 303 1.00 -9.15 14.93
C ARG A 303 0.32 -9.22 16.30
N ARG A 304 0.87 -8.57 17.34
CA ARG A 304 0.30 -8.62 18.68
C ARG A 304 -0.65 -7.45 18.94
N ARG A 305 -1.96 -7.66 18.77
CA ARG A 305 -3.08 -7.02 19.51
C ARG A 305 -4.40 -7.81 19.40
#